data_AF-A0A0Q8PLY4-F1
#
_entry.id   AF-A0A0Q8PLY4-F1
#
_cell.length_a   1.000
_cell.length_b   1.000
_cell.length_c   1.000
_cell.angle_alpha   90.00
_cell.angle_beta   90.00
_cell.angle_gamma   90.00
#
_symmetry.space_group_name_H-M   'P 1'
#
loop_
_entity.id
_entity.type
_entity.pdbx_description
1 polymer ?
#
loop_
_entity_poly.entity_id
_entity_poly.type
_entity_poly.pdbx_seq_one_letter_code
_entity_poly.pdbx_strand_id
1 'polypeptide(L)'
;MDTGPTSKPESRRRYVSRAEALELAPLVSRWLERGSTAVELARALLPGLPATMHSPAAVIRYRLERRMPSVQAPDVPSTARYAECGKCHDPVPRPGICRPCAGLGTRQAAVGGGAAVAHTGAARARDAMRAARTAMPRYLGHEPAATAS
;
A
#
# COMPACT_ATOMS: atom_id res chain seq x y z
N MET A 1 -58.42 -10.70 20.32
CA MET A 1 -57.43 -11.65 20.87
C MET A 1 -56.94 -12.42 19.66
N ASP A 2 -55.78 -12.17 19.07
CA ASP A 2 -54.50 -11.82 19.67
C ASP A 2 -53.67 -11.00 18.66
N THR A 3 -52.94 -10.01 19.19
CA THR A 3 -52.01 -9.13 18.51
C THR A 3 -50.62 -9.77 18.50
N GLY A 4 -50.00 -9.93 17.33
CA GLY A 4 -48.57 -10.22 17.25
C GLY A 4 -47.90 -9.39 16.17
N PRO A 5 -47.35 -8.20 16.47
CA PRO A 5 -46.47 -7.53 15.53
C PRO A 5 -45.16 -8.32 15.42
N THR A 6 -44.87 -8.77 14.19
CA THR A 6 -43.59 -9.34 13.77
C THR A 6 -42.46 -8.33 13.94
N SER A 7 -41.74 -8.42 15.05
CA SER A 7 -40.54 -7.62 15.28
C SER A 7 -39.30 -8.50 15.19
N LYS A 8 -38.68 -8.56 14.01
CA LYS A 8 -37.29 -9.05 13.89
C LYS A 8 -36.35 -7.90 14.26
N PRO A 9 -35.60 -7.94 15.38
CA PRO A 9 -34.73 -6.83 15.71
C PRO A 9 -33.50 -6.83 14.80
N GLU A 10 -33.49 -5.87 13.88
CA GLU A 10 -32.47 -4.82 13.90
C GLU A 10 -31.00 -5.24 13.64
N SER A 11 -30.70 -5.66 12.41
CA SER A 11 -29.31 -5.83 11.94
C SER A 11 -28.79 -4.63 11.13
N ARG A 12 -29.28 -3.40 11.38
CA ARG A 12 -28.99 -2.21 10.54
C ARG A 12 -28.25 -1.08 11.26
N ARG A 13 -27.48 -1.35 12.31
CA ARG A 13 -26.65 -0.29 12.94
C ARG A 13 -25.30 -0.19 12.25
N ARG A 14 -25.19 0.77 11.34
CA ARG A 14 -23.93 1.27 10.73
C ARG A 14 -23.50 2.60 11.36
N TYR A 15 -23.74 2.76 12.66
CA TYR A 15 -23.45 3.98 13.39
C TYR A 15 -22.55 3.64 14.57
N VAL A 16 -21.58 4.51 14.83
CA VAL A 16 -20.83 4.52 16.08
C VAL A 16 -21.49 5.52 17.02
N SER A 17 -21.62 5.14 18.29
CA SER A 17 -22.04 6.03 19.35
C SER A 17 -20.99 7.12 19.59
N ARG A 18 -21.36 8.18 20.31
CA ARG A 18 -20.43 9.25 20.69
C ARG A 18 -19.25 8.72 21.51
N ALA A 19 -19.49 7.78 22.43
CA ALA A 19 -18.43 7.19 23.24
C ALA A 19 -17.43 6.43 22.36
N GLU A 20 -17.92 5.58 21.45
CA GLU A 20 -17.08 4.87 20.49
C GLU A 20 -16.32 5.83 19.55
N ALA A 21 -16.95 6.94 19.12
CA ALA A 21 -16.28 7.94 18.31
C ALA A 21 -15.11 8.61 19.07
N LEU A 22 -15.28 8.88 20.37
CA LEU A 22 -14.22 9.42 21.23
C LEU A 22 -13.08 8.41 21.42
N GLU A 23 -13.40 7.11 21.56
CA GLU A 23 -12.37 6.05 21.61
C GLU A 23 -11.55 5.95 20.31
N LEU A 24 -12.18 6.20 19.16
CA LEU A 24 -11.53 6.14 17.85
C LEU A 24 -10.74 7.42 17.52
N ALA A 25 -11.07 8.54 18.15
CA ALA A 25 -10.48 9.85 17.84
C ALA A 25 -8.94 9.86 17.84
N PRO A 26 -8.22 9.22 18.79
CA PRO A 26 -6.75 9.18 18.76
C PRO A 26 -6.20 8.48 17.51
N LEU A 27 -6.87 7.43 17.01
CA LEU A 27 -6.46 6.75 15.79
C LEU A 27 -6.64 7.65 14.57
N VAL A 28 -7.74 8.40 14.51
CA VAL A 28 -8.00 9.37 13.44
C VAL A 28 -6.98 10.50 13.47
N SER A 29 -6.66 11.05 14.65
CA SER A 29 -5.60 12.07 14.79
C SER A 29 -4.27 11.58 14.21
N ARG A 30 -3.87 10.33 14.48
CA ARG A 30 -2.65 9.74 13.89
C ARG A 30 -2.69 9.57 12.38
N TRP A 31 -3.86 9.47 11.76
CA TRP A 31 -3.99 9.51 10.30
C TRP A 31 -3.78 10.93 9.76
N LEU A 32 -4.41 11.91 10.41
CA LEU A 32 -4.31 13.33 10.04
C LEU A 32 -2.88 13.86 10.19
N GLU A 33 -2.19 13.50 11.27
CA GLU A 33 -0.77 13.84 11.52
C GLU A 33 0.16 13.27 10.43
N ARG A 34 -0.22 12.15 9.81
CA ARG A 34 0.50 11.55 8.68
C ARG A 34 0.08 12.12 7.32
N GLY A 35 -0.67 13.22 7.31
CA GLY A 35 -1.07 13.93 6.11
C GLY A 35 -2.32 13.38 5.42
N SER A 36 -3.06 12.44 6.05
CA SER A 36 -4.28 11.94 5.43
C SER A 36 -5.41 12.96 5.48
N THR A 37 -6.13 13.06 4.37
CA THR A 37 -7.34 13.87 4.26
C THR A 37 -8.58 13.11 4.73
N ALA A 38 -9.67 13.83 5.02
CA ALA A 38 -10.97 13.21 5.34
C ALA A 38 -11.48 12.29 4.21
N VAL A 39 -11.17 12.63 2.95
CA VAL A 39 -11.54 11.83 1.78
C VAL A 39 -10.75 10.51 1.75
N GLU A 40 -9.46 10.54 2.06
CA GLU A 40 -8.63 9.32 2.13
C GLU A 40 -9.03 8.42 3.29
N LEU A 41 -9.35 9.01 4.45
CA LEU A 41 -9.98 8.30 5.57
C LEU A 41 -11.28 7.61 5.13
N ALA A 42 -12.19 8.32 4.47
CA ALA A 42 -13.43 7.73 3.97
C ALA A 42 -13.17 6.57 2.98
N ARG A 43 -12.24 6.75 2.03
CA ARG A 43 -11.83 5.70 1.08
C ARG A 43 -11.17 4.50 1.76
N ALA A 44 -10.46 4.68 2.86
CA ALA A 44 -9.86 3.58 3.60
C ALA A 44 -10.89 2.83 4.46
N LEU A 45 -11.84 3.56 5.06
CA LEU A 45 -12.72 3.02 6.10
C LEU A 45 -14.05 2.47 5.56
N LEU A 46 -14.63 3.10 4.54
CA LEU A 46 -16.02 2.82 4.13
C LEU A 46 -16.22 1.74 3.04
N PRO A 47 -15.28 1.48 2.11
CA PRO A 47 -15.52 0.49 1.06
C PRO A 47 -15.68 -0.94 1.57
N GLY A 48 -16.61 -1.72 0.99
CA GLY A 48 -16.78 -3.14 1.33
C GLY A 48 -17.22 -3.39 2.76
N LEU A 49 -17.95 -2.46 3.37
CA LEU A 49 -18.57 -2.65 4.67
C LEU A 49 -19.74 -3.66 4.54
N PRO A 50 -19.77 -4.73 5.37
CA PRO A 50 -20.87 -5.70 5.37
C PRO A 50 -22.26 -5.06 5.48
N ALA A 51 -23.27 -5.79 4.98
CA ALA A 51 -24.67 -5.37 5.11
C ALA A 51 -25.10 -5.28 6.57
N THR A 52 -24.63 -6.23 7.39
CA THR A 52 -24.95 -6.37 8.81
C THR A 52 -23.67 -6.45 9.63
N MET A 53 -23.56 -5.65 10.70
CA MET A 53 -22.41 -5.67 11.61
C MET A 53 -22.88 -5.50 13.05
N HIS A 54 -22.29 -6.30 13.95
CA HIS A 54 -22.60 -6.25 15.38
C HIS A 54 -21.74 -5.22 16.13
N SER A 55 -20.56 -4.87 15.60
CA SER A 55 -19.68 -3.85 16.17
C SER A 55 -19.05 -2.98 15.08
N PRO A 56 -19.72 -1.87 14.69
CA PRO A 56 -19.16 -0.90 13.75
C PRO A 56 -17.84 -0.30 14.25
N ALA A 57 -17.73 -0.03 15.55
CA ALA A 57 -16.53 0.54 16.15
C ALA A 57 -15.32 -0.39 16.03
N ALA A 58 -15.48 -1.70 16.26
CA ALA A 58 -14.39 -2.67 16.12
C ALA A 58 -13.89 -2.76 14.67
N VAL A 59 -14.80 -2.76 13.70
CA VAL A 59 -14.44 -2.80 12.26
C VAL A 59 -13.69 -1.53 11.85
N ILE A 60 -14.14 -0.36 12.30
CA ILE A 60 -13.48 0.91 12.00
C ILE A 60 -12.09 0.95 12.65
N ARG A 61 -11.96 0.55 13.92
CA ARG A 61 -10.68 0.43 14.64
C ARG A 61 -9.68 -0.43 13.88
N TYR A 62 -10.09 -1.64 13.53
CA TYR A 62 -9.28 -2.58 12.77
C TYR A 62 -8.77 -1.98 11.45
N ARG A 63 -9.64 -1.26 10.73
CA ARG A 63 -9.25 -0.62 9.47
C ARG A 63 -8.31 0.56 9.68
N LEU A 64 -8.55 1.40 10.69
CA LEU A 64 -7.66 2.51 11.04
C LEU A 64 -6.25 2.02 11.38
N GLU A 65 -6.13 0.91 12.11
CA GLU A 65 -4.86 0.30 12.45
C GLU A 65 -4.19 -0.35 11.24
N ARG A 66 -4.92 -1.19 10.50
CA ARG A 66 -4.34 -1.99 9.42
C ARG A 66 -4.03 -1.19 8.16
N ARG A 67 -4.78 -0.13 7.88
CA ARG A 67 -4.59 0.73 6.70
C ARG A 67 -3.80 2.00 7.04
N MET A 68 -3.27 2.11 8.26
CA MET A 68 -2.51 3.27 8.71
C MET A 68 -1.43 3.63 7.68
N PRO A 69 -1.41 4.87 7.15
CA PRO A 69 -0.35 5.31 6.27
C PRO A 69 0.99 5.13 6.97
N SER A 70 2.01 4.70 6.22
CA SER A 70 3.38 4.86 6.70
C SER A 70 3.65 6.35 6.89
N VAL A 71 4.51 6.70 7.84
CA VAL A 71 5.02 8.07 7.93
C VAL A 71 5.66 8.37 6.59
N GLN A 72 5.10 9.34 5.84
CA GLN A 72 5.73 9.76 4.60
C GLN A 72 7.07 10.35 5.01
N ALA A 73 8.17 9.71 4.58
CA ALA A 73 9.45 10.38 4.60
C ALA A 73 9.28 11.68 3.80
N PRO A 74 9.91 12.79 4.21
CA PRO A 74 9.90 14.00 3.40
C PRO A 74 10.24 13.62 1.97
N ASP A 75 9.46 14.12 1.01
CA ASP A 75 9.59 13.86 -0.41
C ASP A 75 10.99 14.30 -0.85
N VAL A 76 11.97 13.40 -0.69
CA VAL A 76 13.29 13.58 -1.26
C VAL A 76 13.00 13.52 -2.75
N PRO A 77 13.23 14.62 -3.50
CA PRO A 77 12.81 14.70 -4.89
C PRO A 77 13.25 13.43 -5.59
N SER A 78 12.27 12.63 -6.05
CA SER A 78 12.54 11.38 -6.75
C SER A 78 13.62 11.67 -7.77
N THR A 79 14.77 11.02 -7.65
CA THR A 79 15.95 11.22 -8.48
C THR A 79 15.55 11.42 -9.94
N ALA A 80 15.83 12.62 -10.46
CA ALA A 80 15.69 13.06 -11.85
C ALA A 80 14.56 12.40 -12.66
N ARG A 81 13.40 13.07 -12.78
CA ARG A 81 12.43 12.73 -13.84
C ARG A 81 13.04 13.07 -15.19
N TYR A 82 13.69 12.09 -15.83
CA TYR A 82 14.08 12.21 -17.23
C TYR A 82 12.81 12.34 -18.08
N ALA A 83 12.83 13.25 -19.05
CA ALA A 83 11.86 13.31 -20.14
C ALA A 83 12.42 12.57 -21.36
N GLU A 84 11.60 12.32 -22.37
CA GLU A 84 12.05 11.76 -23.65
C GLU A 84 12.37 12.88 -24.64
N CYS A 85 13.44 12.70 -25.42
CA CYS A 85 13.73 13.56 -26.55
C CYS A 85 12.60 13.46 -27.60
N GLY A 86 12.00 14.59 -27.97
CA GLY A 86 10.91 14.62 -28.97
C GLY A 86 11.27 14.19 -30.39
N LYS A 87 12.53 13.78 -30.66
CA LYS A 87 13.00 13.29 -31.96
C LYS A 87 13.52 11.86 -31.92
N CYS A 88 14.34 11.52 -30.93
CA CYS A 88 15.00 10.21 -30.86
C CYS A 88 14.60 9.38 -29.64
N HIS A 89 13.73 9.90 -28.78
CA HIS A 89 13.25 9.27 -27.55
C HIS A 89 14.33 8.92 -26.51
N ASP A 90 15.57 9.37 -26.70
CA ASP A 90 16.61 9.23 -25.67
C ASP A 90 16.23 10.05 -24.41
N PRO A 91 16.57 9.55 -23.21
CA PRO A 91 16.29 10.26 -21.96
C PRO A 91 17.04 11.60 -21.89
N VAL A 92 16.33 12.67 -21.53
CA VAL A 92 16.85 14.04 -21.38
C VAL A 92 16.49 14.61 -19.99
N PRO A 93 17.33 15.48 -19.40
CA PRO A 93 17.08 16.02 -18.06
C PRO A 93 15.84 16.92 -17.96
N ARG A 94 15.38 17.48 -19.09
CA ARG A 94 14.22 18.37 -19.19
C ARG A 94 13.51 18.12 -20.52
N PRO A 95 12.19 18.32 -20.62
CA PRO A 95 11.44 18.19 -21.89
C PRO A 95 12.06 19.00 -23.03
N GLY A 96 12.13 18.42 -24.23
CA GLY A 96 12.71 19.06 -25.41
C GLY A 96 13.42 18.06 -26.33
N ILE A 97 14.34 18.54 -27.16
CA ILE A 97 15.23 17.69 -27.97
C ILE A 97 16.60 17.57 -27.31
N CYS A 98 17.21 16.37 -27.39
CA CYS A 98 18.54 16.13 -26.82
C CYS A 98 19.62 16.92 -27.58
N ARG A 99 20.78 17.15 -26.91
CA ARG A 99 21.92 17.87 -27.53
C ARG A 99 22.34 17.29 -28.90
N PRO A 100 22.45 15.95 -29.08
CA PRO A 100 22.72 15.39 -30.40
C PRO A 100 21.65 15.71 -31.45
N CYS A 101 20.36 15.62 -31.10
CA CYS A 101 19.28 15.97 -32.01
C CYS A 101 19.22 17.46 -32.36
N ALA A 102 19.71 18.32 -31.47
CA ALA A 102 19.88 19.75 -31.70
C ALA A 102 21.16 20.10 -32.48
N GLY A 103 21.99 19.13 -32.86
CA GLY A 103 23.27 19.38 -33.53
C GLY A 103 24.38 19.89 -32.60
N LEU A 104 24.18 19.86 -31.28
CA LEU A 104 25.09 20.38 -30.25
C LEU A 104 25.97 19.29 -29.61
N GLY A 105 26.12 18.14 -30.27
CA GLY A 105 26.96 17.04 -29.82
C GLY A 105 26.85 15.80 -30.71
N THR A 106 27.76 14.85 -30.52
CA THR A 106 27.72 13.54 -31.19
C THR A 106 26.98 12.53 -30.31
N ARG A 107 26.22 11.63 -30.94
CA ARG A 107 25.60 10.51 -30.24
C ARG A 107 26.68 9.46 -29.95
N GLN A 108 26.96 9.21 -28.66
CA GLN A 108 27.68 8.02 -28.23
C GLN A 108 26.65 6.97 -27.82
N ALA A 109 26.39 6.00 -28.70
CA ALA A 109 25.59 4.85 -28.31
C ALA A 109 26.40 4.01 -27.30
N ALA A 110 25.88 3.84 -26.09
CA ALA A 110 26.40 2.84 -25.16
C ALA A 110 25.94 1.46 -25.62
N VAL A 111 26.48 0.99 -26.74
CA VAL A 111 26.26 -0.37 -27.25
C VAL A 111 27.30 -1.29 -26.65
N GLY A 112 26.87 -2.15 -25.73
CA GLY A 112 27.71 -3.18 -25.10
C GLY A 112 27.53 -3.26 -23.58
N GLY A 113 27.79 -4.44 -23.00
CA GLY A 113 27.78 -4.67 -21.55
C GLY A 113 26.41 -4.98 -20.92
N GLY A 114 25.30 -4.76 -21.62
CA GLY A 114 23.94 -5.02 -21.11
C GLY A 114 23.74 -6.47 -20.63
N ALA A 115 24.27 -7.45 -21.35
CA ALA A 115 24.21 -8.86 -20.96
C ALA A 115 24.96 -9.12 -19.64
N ALA A 116 26.17 -8.58 -19.47
CA ALA A 116 26.95 -8.75 -18.24
C ALA A 116 26.28 -8.07 -17.03
N VAL A 117 25.72 -6.87 -17.22
CA VAL A 117 24.95 -6.16 -16.18
C VAL A 117 23.69 -6.94 -15.81
N ALA A 118 22.97 -7.48 -16.80
CA ALA A 118 21.79 -8.31 -16.58
C ALA A 118 22.12 -9.61 -15.80
N HIS A 119 23.21 -10.31 -16.16
CA HIS A 119 23.66 -11.49 -15.43
C HIS A 119 24.01 -11.18 -13.97
N THR A 120 24.72 -10.08 -13.73
CA THR A 120 25.09 -9.63 -12.38
C THR A 120 23.84 -9.27 -11.57
N GLY A 121 22.88 -8.56 -12.17
CA GLY A 121 21.61 -8.23 -11.53
C GLY A 121 20.79 -9.49 -11.19
N ALA A 122 20.71 -10.45 -12.12
CA ALA A 122 20.01 -11.71 -11.92
C ALA A 122 20.64 -12.59 -10.84
N ALA A 123 21.96 -12.55 -10.67
CA ALA A 123 22.64 -13.23 -9.57
C ALA A 123 22.22 -12.62 -8.22
N ARG A 124 22.34 -11.29 -8.08
CA ARG A 124 21.96 -10.57 -6.86
C ARG A 124 20.50 -10.80 -6.47
N ALA A 125 19.59 -10.78 -7.44
CA ALA A 125 18.17 -11.04 -7.18
C ALA A 125 17.94 -12.47 -6.67
N ARG A 126 18.61 -13.47 -7.25
CA ARG A 126 18.51 -14.87 -6.79
C ARG A 126 19.04 -15.03 -5.36
N ASP A 127 20.16 -14.39 -5.02
CA ASP A 127 20.74 -14.45 -3.69
C ASP A 127 19.82 -13.81 -2.65
N ALA A 128 19.26 -12.63 -2.95
CA ALA A 128 18.29 -11.95 -2.09
C ALA A 128 17.05 -12.82 -1.86
N MET A 129 16.52 -13.46 -2.90
CA MET A 129 15.33 -14.34 -2.78
C MET A 129 15.63 -15.60 -1.96
N ARG A 130 16.84 -16.17 -2.07
CA ARG A 130 17.26 -17.30 -1.23
C ARG A 130 17.38 -16.87 0.23
N ALA A 131 18.03 -15.74 0.50
CA ALA A 131 18.18 -15.19 1.85
C ALA A 131 16.82 -14.87 2.49
N ALA A 132 15.88 -14.29 1.73
CA ALA A 132 14.52 -14.06 2.19
C ALA A 132 13.81 -15.38 2.53
N ARG A 133 13.90 -16.40 1.67
CA ARG A 133 13.32 -17.72 1.95
C ARG A 133 13.90 -18.41 3.18
N THR A 134 15.17 -18.20 3.49
CA THR A 134 15.78 -18.73 4.73
C THR A 134 15.40 -17.93 5.97
N ALA A 135 15.16 -16.62 5.83
CA ALA A 135 14.78 -15.75 6.93
C ALA A 135 13.26 -15.78 7.23
N MET A 136 12.44 -16.24 6.29
CA MET A 136 11.01 -16.46 6.52
C MET A 136 10.82 -17.61 7.52
N PRO A 137 10.18 -17.38 8.68
CA PRO A 137 9.85 -18.47 9.58
C PRO A 137 8.92 -19.46 8.87
N ARG A 138 9.21 -20.75 8.99
CA ARG A 138 8.33 -21.84 8.54
C ARG A 138 7.05 -21.87 9.38
N TYR A 139 6.19 -20.87 9.25
CA TYR A 139 4.80 -20.96 9.67
C TYR A 139 4.07 -21.84 8.67
N LEU A 140 4.22 -23.15 8.84
CA LEU A 140 3.32 -24.24 8.44
C LEU A 140 4.04 -25.56 8.77
N GLY A 141 4.23 -25.81 10.05
CA GLY A 141 4.34 -27.15 10.61
C GLY A 141 3.03 -27.43 11.32
N HIS A 142 2.19 -28.28 10.72
CA HIS A 142 1.02 -28.81 11.36
C HIS A 142 1.45 -29.63 12.59
N GLU A 143 0.73 -29.47 13.69
CA GLU A 143 0.85 -30.27 14.89
C GLU A 143 -0.06 -31.50 14.75
N PRO A 144 0.40 -32.74 14.98
CA PRO A 144 -0.50 -33.77 15.45
C PRO A 144 -0.44 -33.79 16.98
N ALA A 145 -1.58 -33.47 17.59
CA ALA A 145 -1.87 -33.78 18.97
C ALA A 145 -1.65 -35.28 19.23
N ALA A 146 -0.88 -35.62 20.26
CA ALA A 146 -0.80 -36.98 20.80
C ALA A 146 -1.06 -36.92 22.32
N THR A 147 -2.35 -37.09 22.62
CA THR A 147 -2.97 -37.78 23.76
C THR A 147 -2.18 -38.09 25.04
N ALA A 148 -2.85 -37.73 26.13
CA ALA A 148 -2.69 -38.16 27.52
C ALA A 148 -2.36 -39.64 27.76
N SER A 149 -1.58 -39.90 28.82
CA SER A 149 -1.91 -40.79 29.93
C SER A 149 -0.99 -40.49 31.12
#